data_AF-A0A8X6FV00-F1
#
_entry.id   AF-A0A8X6FV00-F1
#
_cell.length_a   1.000
_cell.length_b   1.000
_cell.length_c   1.000
_cell.angle_alpha   90.00
_cell.angle_beta   90.00
_cell.angle_gamma   90.00
#
_symmetry.space_group_name_H-M   'P 1'
#
loop_
_entity.id
_entity.type
_entity.pdbx_description
1 polymer ?
#
loop_
_entity_poly.entity_id
_entity_poly.type
_entity_poly.pdbx_seq_one_letter_code
_entity_poly.pdbx_strand_id
1 'polypeptide(L)'
;MDMNERTRLQQQDSERGETCTITTPLEKRLLIILIIVVAIGIGLCLALAANTKGLSRKFLASNICLSTECISTAADLLHSMDQKQEPCFDFYSFVCGNWIKNTFLFGEISTQFTQLNTLIYYRIK
;
A
#
# COMPACT_ATOMS: atom_id res chain seq x y z
N MET A 1 79.52 -11.03 -26.17
CA MET A 1 79.14 -9.65 -25.81
C MET A 1 77.79 -9.43 -26.47
N ASP A 2 76.71 -9.88 -25.81
CA ASP A 2 75.83 -9.08 -24.91
C ASP A 2 74.92 -8.15 -25.75
N MET A 3 73.65 -8.55 -25.98
CA MET A 3 72.41 -8.14 -25.28
C MET A 3 71.99 -6.68 -25.49
N ASN A 4 70.66 -6.51 -25.61
CA ASN A 4 69.87 -5.34 -25.23
C ASN A 4 69.72 -4.17 -26.24
N GLU A 5 68.58 -3.47 -26.37
CA GLU A 5 67.19 -3.59 -25.86
C GLU A 5 66.38 -2.43 -26.48
N ARG A 6 65.04 -2.48 -26.36
CA ARG A 6 64.13 -1.33 -26.34
C ARG A 6 64.03 -0.48 -27.61
N THR A 7 63.17 -0.87 -28.55
CA THR A 7 62.22 0.09 -29.18
C THR A 7 61.06 -0.50 -29.98
N ARG A 8 60.94 -1.83 -30.16
CA ARG A 8 59.84 -2.43 -30.95
C ARG A 8 58.50 -2.63 -30.19
N LEU A 9 58.15 -1.76 -29.25
CA LEU A 9 56.87 -1.88 -28.52
C LEU A 9 55.70 -1.07 -29.10
N GLN A 10 55.81 -0.39 -30.26
CA GLN A 10 54.75 0.58 -30.65
C GLN A 10 54.15 0.50 -32.06
N GLN A 11 54.31 -0.55 -32.88
CA GLN A 11 53.58 -0.61 -34.18
C GLN A 11 53.19 -2.03 -34.64
N GLN A 12 51.87 -2.22 -34.85
CA GLN A 12 51.05 -3.35 -35.40
C GLN A 12 50.14 -3.95 -34.32
N ASP A 13 48.80 -3.84 -34.31
CA ASP A 13 47.71 -3.80 -35.33
C ASP A 13 46.55 -2.90 -34.80
N SER A 14 45.87 -2.02 -35.55
CA SER A 14 44.86 -2.21 -36.63
C SER A 14 43.72 -3.19 -36.32
N GLU A 15 42.48 -2.67 -36.30
CA GLU A 15 41.26 -3.34 -36.78
C GLU A 15 41.12 -4.86 -36.56
N ARG A 16 40.81 -5.28 -35.33
CA ARG A 16 39.67 -6.13 -34.95
C ARG A 16 39.87 -6.54 -33.50
N GLY A 17 39.31 -5.77 -32.58
CA GLY A 17 39.24 -6.15 -31.17
C GLY A 17 38.23 -7.27 -30.95
N GLU A 18 38.40 -8.43 -31.60
CA GLU A 18 37.90 -9.66 -31.00
C GLU A 18 38.76 -9.87 -29.76
N THR A 19 38.21 -9.49 -28.60
CA THR A 19 38.87 -9.69 -27.33
C THR A 19 39.12 -11.19 -27.18
N CYS A 20 40.36 -11.64 -27.39
CA CYS A 20 40.82 -12.90 -26.84
C CYS A 20 40.92 -12.73 -25.33
N THR A 21 39.77 -12.66 -24.66
CA THR A 21 39.72 -12.89 -23.22
C THR A 21 40.09 -14.36 -23.04
N ILE A 22 41.30 -14.62 -22.55
CA ILE A 22 41.65 -15.88 -21.88
C ILE A 22 40.86 -15.89 -20.57
N THR A 23 39.53 -15.93 -20.65
CA THR A 23 38.68 -16.21 -19.50
C THR A 23 38.79 -17.70 -19.27
N THR A 24 39.26 -18.07 -18.09
CA THR A 24 39.35 -19.47 -17.66
C THR A 24 37.99 -20.17 -17.86
N PRO A 25 37.96 -21.50 -18.11
CA PRO A 25 36.69 -22.22 -18.28
C PRO A 25 35.75 -22.08 -17.06
N LEU A 26 36.31 -21.70 -15.91
CA LEU A 26 35.60 -21.41 -14.68
C LEU A 26 34.83 -20.08 -14.75
N GLU A 27 35.41 -19.02 -15.31
CA GLU A 27 34.77 -17.70 -15.46
C GLU A 27 33.59 -17.73 -16.45
N LYS A 28 33.74 -18.47 -17.56
CA LYS A 28 32.62 -18.67 -18.50
C LYS A 28 31.47 -19.44 -17.86
N ARG A 29 31.75 -20.45 -17.03
CA ARG A 29 30.73 -21.18 -16.27
C ARG A 29 30.04 -20.28 -15.25
N LEU A 30 30.79 -19.42 -14.56
CA LEU A 30 30.25 -18.48 -13.59
C LEU A 30 29.32 -17.44 -14.24
N LEU A 31 29.69 -16.91 -15.41
CA LEU A 31 28.86 -15.97 -16.16
C LEU A 31 27.54 -16.61 -16.63
N ILE A 32 27.58 -17.86 -17.11
CA ILE A 32 26.38 -18.59 -17.53
C ILE A 32 25.45 -18.82 -16.33
N ILE A 33 25.99 -19.23 -15.18
CA ILE A 33 25.21 -19.43 -13.95
C ILE A 33 24.59 -18.11 -13.50
N LEU A 34 25.35 -17.00 -13.53
CA LEU A 34 24.84 -15.67 -13.17
C LEU A 34 23.66 -15.26 -14.06
N ILE A 35 23.78 -15.43 -15.38
CA ILE A 35 22.73 -15.09 -16.34
C ILE A 35 21.48 -15.95 -16.09
N ILE A 36 21.66 -17.25 -15.82
CA ILE A 36 20.54 -18.15 -15.50
C ILE A 36 19.86 -17.73 -14.20
N VAL A 37 20.61 -17.40 -13.15
CA VAL A 37 20.05 -16.94 -11.87
C VAL A 37 19.28 -15.63 -12.05
N VAL A 38 19.81 -14.69 -12.83
CA VAL A 38 19.14 -13.43 -13.14
C VAL A 38 17.87 -13.68 -13.95
N ALA A 39 17.90 -14.54 -14.96
CA ALA A 39 16.72 -14.88 -15.76
C ALA A 39 15.62 -15.56 -14.93
N ILE A 40 15.99 -16.48 -14.04
CA ILE A 40 15.07 -17.13 -13.10
C ILE A 40 14.49 -16.10 -12.12
N GLY A 41 15.33 -15.22 -11.56
CA GLY A 41 14.88 -14.15 -10.67
C GLY A 41 13.89 -13.20 -11.33
N ILE A 42 14.17 -12.77 -12.57
CA ILE A 42 13.26 -11.94 -13.37
C ILE A 42 11.97 -12.69 -13.66
N GLY A 43 12.03 -13.96 -14.07
CA GLY A 43 10.85 -14.79 -14.32
C GLY A 43 9.96 -14.95 -13.09
N LEU A 44 10.55 -15.19 -11.92
CA LEU A 44 9.85 -15.27 -10.63
C LEU A 44 9.22 -13.92 -10.26
N CYS A 45 9.96 -12.83 -10.37
CA CYS A 45 9.44 -11.48 -10.11
C CYS A 45 8.26 -11.15 -11.02
N LEU A 46 8.34 -11.47 -12.32
CA LEU A 46 7.25 -11.27 -13.27
C LEU A 46 6.03 -12.14 -12.95
N ALA A 47 6.23 -13.41 -12.60
CA ALA A 47 5.16 -14.30 -12.18
C ALA A 47 4.46 -13.80 -10.91
N LEU A 48 5.21 -13.34 -9.91
CA LEU A 48 4.65 -12.78 -8.67
C LEU A 48 3.95 -11.45 -8.92
N ALA A 49 4.52 -10.58 -9.75
CA ALA A 49 3.91 -9.30 -10.12
C ALA A 49 2.60 -9.48 -10.91
N ALA A 50 2.50 -10.52 -11.76
CA ALA A 50 1.27 -10.86 -12.46
C ALA A 50 0.16 -11.32 -11.51
N ASN A 51 0.51 -12.04 -10.44
CA ASN A 51 -0.44 -12.54 -9.43
C ASN A 51 -0.85 -11.49 -8.38
N THR A 52 -0.04 -10.43 -8.16
CA THR A 52 -0.28 -9.43 -7.11
C THR A 52 -1.05 -8.19 -7.55
N LYS A 53 -1.38 -8.05 -8.85
CA LYS A 53 -2.22 -6.93 -9.35
C LYS A 53 -3.63 -6.87 -8.74
N GLY A 54 -4.05 -7.93 -8.02
CA GLY A 54 -5.35 -8.02 -7.35
C GLY A 54 -5.34 -7.73 -5.84
N LEU A 55 -4.18 -7.56 -5.19
CA LEU A 55 -4.10 -7.55 -3.73
C LEU A 55 -4.53 -6.22 -3.10
N SER A 56 -4.21 -5.07 -3.70
CA SER A 56 -4.56 -3.75 -3.12
C SER A 56 -6.06 -3.46 -3.11
N ARG A 57 -6.83 -3.89 -4.12
CA ARG A 57 -8.29 -3.68 -4.12
C ARG A 57 -9.02 -4.63 -3.17
N LYS A 58 -8.54 -5.87 -3.04
CA LYS A 58 -9.12 -6.83 -2.09
C LYS A 58 -8.80 -6.48 -0.64
N PHE A 59 -7.62 -5.95 -0.35
CA PHE A 59 -7.24 -5.58 1.02
C PHE A 59 -8.05 -4.40 1.55
N LEU A 60 -8.33 -3.36 0.76
CA LEU A 60 -9.22 -2.27 1.20
C LEU A 60 -10.68 -2.71 1.32
N ALA A 61 -11.19 -3.50 0.37
CA ALA A 61 -12.57 -4.00 0.42
C ALA A 61 -12.80 -5.02 1.55
N SER A 62 -11.77 -5.77 1.95
CA SER A 62 -11.86 -6.78 3.02
C SER A 62 -11.91 -6.19 4.43
N ASN A 63 -11.57 -4.91 4.62
CA ASN A 63 -11.57 -4.25 5.92
C ASN A 63 -12.82 -3.38 6.18
N ILE A 64 -13.74 -3.29 5.23
CA ILE A 64 -14.99 -2.53 5.37
C ILE A 64 -16.10 -3.51 5.76
N CYS A 65 -16.83 -3.24 6.84
CA CYS A 65 -18.03 -4.00 7.15
C CYS A 65 -19.16 -3.59 6.20
N LEU A 66 -19.82 -4.60 5.62
CA LEU A 66 -20.99 -4.44 4.77
C LEU A 66 -22.20 -5.19 5.34
N SER A 67 -22.17 -5.51 6.63
CA SER A 67 -23.37 -6.01 7.33
C SER A 67 -24.41 -4.90 7.38
N THR A 68 -25.68 -5.30 7.38
CA THR A 68 -26.81 -4.36 7.47
C THR A 68 -26.67 -3.42 8.67
N GLU A 69 -26.30 -3.96 9.83
CA GLU A 69 -26.08 -3.18 11.06
C GLU A 69 -24.96 -2.14 10.90
N CYS A 70 -23.84 -2.51 10.26
CA CYS A 70 -22.74 -1.59 10.04
C CYS A 70 -23.13 -0.46 9.09
N ILE A 71 -23.79 -0.79 7.97
CA ILE A 71 -24.23 0.21 6.98
C ILE A 71 -25.26 1.16 7.61
N SER A 72 -26.24 0.63 8.35
CA SER A 72 -27.26 1.43 9.03
C SER A 72 -26.61 2.37 10.04
N THR A 73 -25.75 1.85 10.92
CA THR A 73 -25.09 2.65 11.95
C THR A 73 -24.19 3.73 11.34
N ALA A 74 -23.45 3.40 10.28
CA ALA A 74 -22.61 4.35 9.58
C ALA A 74 -23.43 5.47 8.92
N ALA A 75 -24.60 5.13 8.35
CA ALA A 75 -25.51 6.12 7.77
C ALA A 75 -26.09 7.06 8.84
N ASP A 76 -26.53 6.51 9.99
CA ASP A 76 -27.07 7.29 11.11
C ASP A 76 -26.03 8.25 11.71
N LEU A 77 -24.79 7.77 11.85
CA LEU A 77 -23.66 8.59 12.29
C LEU A 77 -23.42 9.74 11.31
N LEU A 78 -23.33 9.43 10.01
CA LEU A 78 -23.06 10.43 8.97
C LEU A 78 -24.17 11.49 8.88
N HIS A 79 -25.42 11.09 9.11
CA HIS A 79 -26.55 11.99 9.14
C HIS A 79 -26.47 13.02 10.28
N SER A 80 -25.88 12.62 11.41
CA SER A 80 -25.76 13.45 12.61
C SER A 80 -24.60 14.46 12.53
N MET A 81 -23.58 14.16 11.73
CA MET A 81 -22.36 14.97 11.56
C MET A 81 -22.60 16.23 10.71
N ASP A 82 -22.02 17.36 11.13
CA ASP A 82 -21.91 18.59 10.33
C ASP A 82 -20.48 18.75 9.78
N GLN A 83 -20.26 18.28 8.55
CA GLN A 83 -18.96 18.33 7.87
C GLN A 83 -18.48 19.74 7.50
N LYS A 84 -19.28 20.78 7.78
CA LYS A 84 -18.85 22.19 7.61
C LYS A 84 -18.01 22.68 8.79
N GLN A 85 -18.09 22.01 9.93
CA GLN A 85 -17.29 22.33 11.12
C GLN A 85 -15.95 21.61 11.04
N GLU A 86 -14.89 22.25 11.54
CA GLU A 86 -13.59 21.61 11.61
C GLU A 86 -13.44 20.80 12.91
N PRO A 87 -13.16 19.48 12.83
CA PRO A 87 -13.14 18.61 14.00
C PRO A 87 -12.01 18.94 14.99
N CYS A 88 -10.94 19.59 14.53
CA CYS A 88 -9.83 20.01 15.40
C CYS A 88 -10.19 21.20 16.28
N PHE A 89 -11.17 22.01 15.88
CA PHE A 89 -11.57 23.23 16.58
C PHE A 89 -12.86 23.01 17.38
N ASP A 90 -13.85 22.32 16.81
CA ASP A 90 -15.10 21.98 17.48
C ASP A 90 -15.59 20.58 17.06
N PHE A 91 -15.01 19.56 17.70
CA PHE A 91 -15.41 18.17 17.48
C PHE A 91 -16.88 17.93 17.84
N TYR A 92 -17.43 18.65 18.81
CA TYR A 92 -18.82 18.46 19.24
C TYR A 92 -19.79 18.90 18.15
N SER A 93 -19.59 20.11 17.60
CA SER A 93 -20.40 20.59 16.48
C SER A 93 -20.15 19.79 15.21
N PHE A 94 -18.94 19.27 14.99
CA PHE A 94 -18.67 18.37 13.86
C PHE A 94 -19.44 17.05 13.96
N VAL A 95 -19.51 16.41 15.13
CA VAL A 95 -20.17 15.10 15.28
C VAL A 95 -21.69 15.22 15.49
N CYS A 96 -22.14 16.25 16.22
CA CYS A 96 -23.54 16.39 16.64
C CYS A 96 -24.29 17.55 15.97
N GLY A 97 -23.59 18.39 15.19
CA GLY A 97 -24.13 19.67 14.72
C GLY A 97 -25.41 19.54 13.89
N ASN A 98 -25.54 18.49 13.07
CA ASN A 98 -26.78 18.25 12.32
C ASN A 98 -27.83 17.55 13.17
N TRP A 99 -27.45 16.66 14.09
CA TRP A 99 -28.39 16.05 15.03
C TRP A 99 -29.15 17.12 15.85
N ILE A 100 -28.44 18.12 16.38
CA ILE A 100 -29.06 19.21 17.16
C ILE A 100 -30.00 20.06 16.29
N LYS A 101 -29.59 20.40 15.06
CA LYS A 101 -30.44 21.18 14.13
C LYS A 101 -31.72 20.45 13.75
N ASN A 102 -31.66 19.13 13.64
CA ASN A 102 -32.79 18.30 13.23
C ASN A 102 -33.64 17.81 14.43
N THR A 103 -33.19 18.03 15.66
CA THR A 103 -33.90 17.63 16.88
C THR A 103 -34.61 18.83 17.50
N PHE A 104 -35.94 18.80 17.53
CA PHE A 104 -36.73 19.79 18.27
C PHE A 104 -36.61 19.52 19.78
N LEU A 105 -35.85 20.36 20.47
CA LEU A 105 -35.72 20.31 21.93
C LEU A 105 -36.97 20.89 22.59
N PHE A 106 -38.02 20.07 22.73
CA PHE A 106 -39.11 20.36 23.65
C PHE A 106 -38.67 20.03 25.08
N GLY A 107 -38.15 21.01 25.82
CA GLY A 107 -38.22 21.12 27.29
C GLY A 107 -37.75 19.97 28.19
N GLU A 108 -37.32 18.84 27.66
CA GLU A 108 -36.74 17.70 28.35
C GLU A 108 -35.60 17.18 27.49
N ILE A 109 -34.49 16.83 28.14
CA ILE A 109 -33.26 16.38 27.50
C ILE A 109 -33.55 15.00 26.86
N SER A 110 -34.11 14.99 25.65
CA SER A 110 -34.38 13.80 24.85
C SER A 110 -33.13 13.42 24.05
N THR A 111 -32.07 13.04 24.77
CA THR A 111 -30.92 12.38 24.13
C THR A 111 -31.33 11.02 23.58
N GLN A 112 -30.57 10.46 22.63
CA GLN A 112 -30.75 9.06 22.20
C GLN A 112 -30.75 8.08 23.40
N PHE A 113 -29.99 8.40 24.45
CA PHE A 113 -29.95 7.62 25.70
C PHE A 113 -31.22 7.77 26.54
N THR A 114 -31.96 8.87 26.43
CA THR A 114 -33.22 9.06 27.18
C THR A 114 -34.30 8.10 26.68
N GLN A 115 -34.40 7.89 25.36
CA GLN A 115 -35.31 6.90 24.79
C GLN A 115 -34.91 5.47 25.20
N LEU A 116 -33.61 5.19 25.18
CA LEU A 116 -33.08 3.89 25.61
C LEU A 116 -33.33 3.64 27.11
N ASN A 117 -33.14 4.65 27.97
CA ASN A 117 -33.40 4.53 29.41
C ASN A 117 -34.87 4.24 29.71
N THR A 118 -35.81 4.86 28.99
CA THR A 118 -37.25 4.57 29.14
C THR A 118 -37.58 3.14 28.73
N LEU A 119 -36.98 2.64 27.64
CA LEU A 119 -37.16 1.27 27.19
C LEU A 119 -36.52 0.25 28.15
N ILE A 120 -35.34 0.55 28.67
CA ILE A 120 -34.67 -0.26 29.69
C ILE A 120 -35.52 -0.31 30.97
N TYR A 121 -36.02 0.83 31.44
CA TYR A 121 -36.91 0.90 32.61
C TYR A 121 -38.16 0.03 32.43
N TYR A 122 -38.80 0.08 31.26
CA TYR A 122 -39.99 -0.73 30.96
C TYR A 122 -39.69 -2.22 30.77
N ARG A 123 -38.46 -2.59 30.36
CA ARG A 123 -38.04 -3.99 30.20
C ARG A 123 -37.57 -4.64 31.50
N ILE A 124 -37.13 -3.86 32.48
CA ILE A 124 -36.64 -4.34 33.78
C ILE A 124 -37.78 -4.56 34.80
N LYS A 125 -38.95 -3.95 34.59
CA LYS A 125 -40.16 -4.16 35.39
C LYS A 125 -41.11 -5.16 34.74
#